data_AF-Q16NV2-F1
#
_entry.id   AF-Q16NV2-F1
#
_cell.length_a   1.000
_cell.length_b   1.000
_cell.length_c   1.000
_cell.angle_alpha   90.00
_cell.angle_beta   90.00
_cell.angle_gamma   90.00
#
_symmetry.space_group_name_H-M   'P 1'
#
loop_
_entity.id
_entity.type
_entity.pdbx_description
1 polymer ?
#
loop_
_entity_poly.entity_id
_entity_poly.type
_entity_poly.pdbx_seq_one_letter_code
_entity_poly.pdbx_strand_id
1 'polypeptide(L)'
;MEVNLDDYVKEWTELSNEYKNLETTNSTYLELLENLEQLQEQCTKQIKHQRYRMQQISKNIKLCTKNKRLTPEEKDTLEDLNKNMLKRKAQLHEIEQGLPQKNSLYLKIILGDVNVSILNRSDKVRYKDDYEKFKLILNVIGLFLSFLNIVVNYRALELAFIFLLVWYYCTLTIRESILKVNGSRIKGWWRVHHFISTVCAGVLLVWPQGEPWQLFRTQFMYFNVYISLVQYMQFGYQKGVLYRLKALGERHDMDITIEGFHSWMWRGLSFLIPFLFIGYMFQAYNAWTLYKLAEHPDATWQIPVLSVLFLILFIGNTTTTMLVVPQKLRDRIKEKYRLKSLSWALKARNQIKGEKSKMETTGSNNECDKTK
;
A
#
# COMPACT_ATOMS: atom_id res chain seq x y z
N MET A 1 -10.22 59.00 -15.13
CA MET A 1 -11.05 57.90 -15.67
C MET A 1 -12.39 58.03 -15.02
N GLU A 2 -13.36 58.60 -15.73
CA GLU A 2 -14.76 58.61 -15.28
C GLU A 2 -15.30 57.18 -15.38
N VAL A 3 -15.90 56.72 -14.30
CA VAL A 3 -16.51 55.39 -14.18
C VAL A 3 -17.90 55.48 -14.81
N ASN A 4 -18.11 54.84 -15.95
CA ASN A 4 -19.39 54.85 -16.67
C ASN A 4 -20.32 53.74 -16.15
N LEU A 5 -21.40 54.12 -15.49
CA LEU A 5 -22.35 53.18 -14.87
C LEU A 5 -23.05 52.27 -15.90
N ASP A 6 -23.29 52.77 -17.11
CA ASP A 6 -24.00 52.01 -18.15
C ASP A 6 -23.20 50.81 -18.65
N ASP A 7 -21.87 50.94 -18.68
CA ASP A 7 -20.97 49.84 -19.04
C ASP A 7 -21.06 48.71 -18.00
N TYR A 8 -21.15 49.02 -16.71
CA TYR A 8 -21.34 48.02 -15.65
C TYR A 8 -22.74 47.39 -15.64
N VAL A 9 -23.79 48.13 -16.01
CA VAL A 9 -25.14 47.56 -16.16
C VAL A 9 -25.17 46.55 -17.30
N LYS A 10 -24.47 46.84 -18.39
CA LYS A 10 -24.32 45.91 -19.51
C LYS A 10 -23.53 44.66 -19.12
N GLU A 11 -22.37 44.82 -18.47
CA GLU A 11 -21.59 43.70 -17.93
C GLU A 11 -22.41 42.83 -16.96
N TRP A 12 -23.21 43.44 -16.08
CA TRP A 12 -24.11 42.72 -15.18
C TRP A 12 -25.18 41.92 -15.93
N THR A 13 -25.70 42.46 -17.02
CA THR A 13 -26.70 41.78 -17.85
C THR A 13 -26.09 40.59 -18.60
N GLU A 14 -24.87 40.74 -19.10
CA GLU A 14 -24.09 39.65 -19.71
C GLU A 14 -23.81 38.55 -18.68
N LEU A 15 -23.32 38.91 -17.49
CA LEU A 15 -23.10 37.98 -16.38
C LEU A 15 -24.39 37.28 -15.93
N SER A 16 -25.52 37.99 -15.88
CA SER A 16 -26.83 37.42 -15.53
C SER A 16 -27.30 36.39 -16.56
N ASN A 17 -26.94 36.57 -17.84
CA ASN A 17 -27.23 35.59 -18.87
C ASN A 17 -26.29 34.38 -18.80
N GLU A 18 -25.01 34.57 -18.48
CA GLU A 18 -24.07 33.48 -18.20
C GLU A 18 -24.50 32.65 -16.98
N TYR A 19 -25.05 33.30 -15.95
CA TYR A 19 -25.55 32.64 -14.75
C TYR A 19 -26.64 31.62 -15.05
N LYS A 20 -27.53 31.88 -16.03
CA LYS A 20 -28.56 30.91 -16.44
C LYS A 20 -27.97 29.59 -16.96
N ASN A 21 -26.83 29.66 -17.64
CA ASN A 21 -26.10 28.46 -18.10
C ASN A 21 -25.48 27.69 -16.92
N LEU A 22 -24.97 28.43 -15.92
CA LEU A 22 -24.45 27.84 -14.68
C LEU A 22 -25.57 27.14 -13.89
N GLU A 23 -26.74 27.77 -13.75
CA GLU A 23 -27.90 27.17 -13.06
C GLU A 23 -28.35 25.86 -13.72
N THR A 24 -28.41 25.85 -15.05
CA THR A 24 -28.77 24.66 -15.83
C THR A 24 -27.75 23.53 -15.64
N THR A 25 -26.46 23.87 -15.68
CA THR A 25 -25.36 22.93 -15.47
C THR A 25 -25.37 22.37 -14.04
N ASN A 26 -25.58 23.22 -13.03
CA ASN A 26 -25.66 22.79 -11.63
C ASN A 26 -26.87 21.87 -11.38
N SER A 27 -28.03 22.18 -11.96
CA SER A 27 -29.22 21.35 -11.85
C SER A 27 -28.98 19.95 -12.41
N THR A 28 -28.36 19.87 -13.59
CA THR A 28 -27.98 18.60 -14.22
C THR A 28 -26.97 17.82 -13.38
N TYR A 29 -25.99 18.51 -12.79
CA TYR A 29 -24.99 17.91 -11.91
C TYR A 29 -25.64 17.27 -10.67
N LEU A 30 -26.57 17.96 -10.01
CA LEU A 30 -27.27 17.45 -8.83
C LEU A 30 -28.13 16.22 -9.16
N GLU A 31 -28.83 16.23 -10.30
CA GLU A 31 -29.61 15.08 -10.76
C GLU A 31 -28.72 13.85 -11.02
N LEU A 32 -27.58 14.05 -11.68
CA LEU A 32 -26.61 12.97 -11.91
C LEU A 32 -26.00 12.44 -10.61
N LEU A 33 -25.79 13.30 -9.62
CA LEU A 33 -25.28 12.91 -8.30
C LEU A 33 -26.29 12.02 -7.56
N GLU A 34 -27.57 12.40 -7.54
CA GLU A 34 -28.62 11.59 -6.91
C GLU A 34 -28.77 10.23 -7.61
N ASN A 35 -28.81 10.23 -8.95
CA ASN A 35 -28.87 9.00 -9.75
C ASN A 35 -27.67 8.08 -9.49
N LEU A 36 -26.47 8.65 -9.33
CA LEU A 36 -25.27 7.90 -8.98
C LEU A 36 -25.42 7.20 -7.62
N GLU A 37 -25.93 7.90 -6.59
CA GLU A 37 -26.14 7.33 -5.27
C GLU A 37 -27.14 6.16 -5.29
N GLN A 38 -28.25 6.33 -6.03
CA GLN A 38 -29.24 5.26 -6.20
C GLN A 38 -28.63 4.02 -6.86
N LEU A 39 -27.85 4.20 -7.93
CA LEU A 39 -27.16 3.09 -8.62
C LEU A 39 -26.15 2.40 -7.70
N GLN A 40 -25.40 3.15 -6.90
CA GLN A 40 -24.45 2.59 -5.93
C GLN A 40 -25.16 1.72 -4.88
N GLU A 41 -26.31 2.18 -4.37
CA GLU A 41 -27.09 1.44 -3.39
C GLU A 41 -27.65 0.14 -3.99
N GLN A 42 -28.21 0.21 -5.21
CA GLN A 42 -28.71 -0.94 -5.95
C GLN A 42 -27.62 -1.98 -6.19
N CYS A 43 -26.44 -1.57 -6.68
CA CYS A 43 -25.30 -2.46 -6.89
C CYS A 43 -24.88 -3.15 -5.58
N THR A 44 -24.82 -2.39 -4.48
CA THR A 44 -24.48 -2.91 -3.16
C THR A 44 -25.50 -3.94 -2.67
N LYS A 45 -26.80 -3.68 -2.85
CA LYS A 45 -27.90 -4.61 -2.52
C LYS A 45 -27.77 -5.91 -3.34
N GLN A 46 -27.55 -5.80 -4.65
CA GLN A 46 -27.40 -6.97 -5.52
C GLN A 46 -26.17 -7.82 -5.20
N ILE A 47 -25.02 -7.21 -4.89
CA ILE A 47 -23.81 -7.94 -4.47
C ILE A 47 -24.07 -8.72 -3.17
N LYS A 48 -24.74 -8.11 -2.18
CA LYS A 48 -25.10 -8.80 -0.93
C LYS A 48 -26.02 -10.00 -1.21
N HIS A 49 -27.02 -9.83 -2.06
CA HIS A 49 -27.93 -10.90 -2.45
C HIS A 49 -27.20 -12.04 -3.17
N GLN A 50 -26.31 -11.74 -4.12
CA GLN A 50 -25.49 -12.74 -4.80
C GLN A 50 -24.62 -13.53 -3.82
N ARG A 51 -23.95 -12.85 -2.89
CA ARG A 51 -23.13 -13.52 -1.84
C ARG A 51 -23.98 -14.43 -0.96
N TYR A 52 -25.16 -13.97 -0.55
CA TYR A 52 -26.09 -14.77 0.24
C TYR A 52 -26.50 -16.05 -0.51
N ARG A 53 -26.95 -15.94 -1.77
CA ARG A 53 -27.33 -17.11 -2.58
C ARG A 53 -26.17 -18.07 -2.78
N MET A 54 -24.97 -17.56 -3.05
CA MET A 54 -23.76 -18.40 -3.17
C MET A 54 -23.43 -19.14 -1.86
N GLN A 55 -23.63 -18.51 -0.69
CA GLN A 55 -23.46 -19.18 0.60
C GLN A 55 -24.47 -20.31 0.80
N GLN A 56 -25.74 -20.09 0.44
CA GLN A 56 -26.78 -21.13 0.51
C GLN A 56 -26.46 -22.31 -0.42
N ILE A 57 -26.07 -22.02 -1.67
CA ILE A 57 -25.64 -23.04 -2.63
C ILE A 57 -24.46 -23.85 -2.05
N SER A 58 -23.45 -23.17 -1.50
CA SER A 58 -22.29 -23.85 -0.89
C SER A 58 -22.68 -24.76 0.29
N LYS A 59 -23.63 -24.32 1.13
CA LYS A 59 -24.16 -25.14 2.23
C LYS A 59 -24.88 -26.39 1.72
N ASN A 60 -25.75 -26.22 0.73
CA ASN A 60 -26.53 -27.33 0.16
C ASN A 60 -25.62 -28.35 -0.54
N ILE A 61 -24.61 -27.87 -1.27
CA ILE A 61 -23.58 -28.74 -1.87
C ILE A 61 -22.88 -29.59 -0.80
N LYS A 62 -22.45 -28.98 0.31
CA LYS A 62 -21.80 -29.71 1.42
C LYS A 62 -22.71 -30.75 2.06
N LEU A 63 -24.01 -30.48 2.15
CA LEU A 63 -24.99 -31.44 2.67
C LEU A 63 -25.16 -32.62 1.69
N CYS A 64 -25.31 -32.34 0.39
CA CYS A 64 -25.41 -33.39 -0.63
C CYS A 64 -24.16 -34.28 -0.67
N THR A 65 -22.96 -33.71 -0.61
CA THR A 65 -21.71 -34.48 -0.64
C THR A 65 -21.45 -35.29 0.63
N LYS A 66 -22.05 -34.90 1.76
CA LYS A 66 -21.97 -35.67 3.02
C LYS A 66 -22.94 -36.85 3.03
N ASN A 67 -24.11 -36.69 2.43
CA ASN A 67 -25.20 -37.67 2.50
C ASN A 67 -25.22 -38.65 1.31
N LYS A 68 -24.42 -38.44 0.27
CA LYS A 68 -24.41 -39.27 -0.95
C LYS A 68 -22.98 -39.50 -1.45
N ARG A 69 -22.67 -40.72 -1.89
CA ARG A 69 -21.45 -41.00 -2.69
C ARG A 69 -21.67 -40.49 -4.11
N LEU A 70 -20.85 -39.54 -4.55
CA LEU A 70 -20.95 -38.95 -5.89
C LEU A 70 -20.40 -39.90 -6.96
N THR A 71 -21.10 -39.96 -8.08
CA THR A 71 -20.59 -40.59 -9.31
C THR A 71 -19.43 -39.77 -9.91
N PRO A 72 -18.61 -40.33 -10.82
CA PRO A 72 -17.54 -39.59 -11.49
C PRO A 72 -18.03 -38.32 -12.22
N GLU A 73 -19.17 -38.38 -12.90
CA GLU A 73 -19.79 -37.23 -13.59
C GLU A 73 -20.29 -36.15 -12.62
N GLU A 74 -20.88 -36.55 -11.48
CA GLU A 74 -21.30 -35.61 -10.43
C GLU A 74 -20.09 -34.93 -9.77
N LYS A 75 -18.95 -35.62 -9.65
CA LYS A 75 -17.70 -35.04 -9.15
C LYS A 75 -17.14 -33.98 -10.10
N ASP A 76 -17.12 -34.25 -11.41
CA ASP A 76 -16.69 -33.29 -12.43
C ASP A 76 -17.58 -32.05 -12.43
N THR A 77 -18.90 -32.25 -12.35
CA THR A 77 -19.88 -31.16 -12.25
C THR A 77 -19.67 -30.31 -11.00
N LEU A 78 -19.36 -30.94 -9.87
CA LEU A 78 -19.06 -30.25 -8.61
C LEU A 78 -17.77 -29.44 -8.70
N GLU A 79 -16.74 -29.95 -9.37
CA GLU A 79 -15.49 -29.22 -9.57
C GLU A 79 -15.70 -27.98 -10.44
N ASP A 80 -16.44 -28.10 -11.56
CA ASP A 80 -16.76 -26.96 -12.41
C ASP A 80 -17.64 -25.93 -11.68
N LEU A 81 -18.62 -26.39 -10.89
CA LEU A 81 -19.42 -25.50 -10.05
C LEU A 81 -18.57 -24.73 -9.04
N ASN A 82 -17.63 -25.38 -8.35
CA ASN A 82 -16.71 -24.72 -7.43
C ASN A 82 -15.81 -23.70 -8.14
N LYS A 83 -15.33 -24.03 -9.35
CA LYS A 83 -14.56 -23.11 -10.19
C LYS A 83 -15.38 -21.88 -10.59
N ASN A 84 -16.63 -22.08 -11.00
CA ASN A 84 -17.57 -21.01 -11.33
C ASN A 84 -17.90 -20.14 -10.11
N MET A 85 -18.05 -20.73 -8.93
CA MET A 85 -18.24 -19.99 -7.67
C MET A 85 -17.00 -19.14 -7.33
N LEU A 86 -15.79 -19.66 -7.53
CA LEU A 86 -14.56 -18.91 -7.31
C LEU A 86 -14.44 -17.73 -8.30
N LYS A 87 -14.73 -17.97 -9.58
CA LYS A 87 -14.76 -16.93 -10.62
C LYS A 87 -15.78 -15.84 -10.28
N ARG A 88 -17.01 -16.21 -9.91
CA ARG A 88 -18.06 -15.27 -9.51
C ARG A 88 -17.64 -14.45 -8.29
N LYS A 89 -17.00 -15.07 -7.30
CA LYS A 89 -16.47 -14.37 -6.12
C LYS A 89 -15.44 -13.31 -6.50
N ALA A 90 -14.55 -13.61 -7.45
CA ALA A 90 -13.59 -12.64 -7.96
C ALA A 90 -14.27 -11.47 -8.70
N GLN A 91 -15.24 -11.76 -9.58
CA GLN A 91 -16.01 -10.74 -10.30
C GLN A 91 -16.79 -9.82 -9.35
N LEU A 92 -17.48 -10.39 -8.35
CA LEU A 92 -18.19 -9.59 -7.35
C LEU A 92 -17.25 -8.69 -6.54
N HIS A 93 -16.03 -9.16 -6.27
CA HIS A 93 -15.02 -8.36 -5.59
C HIS A 93 -14.51 -7.21 -6.46
N GLU A 94 -14.35 -7.44 -7.77
CA GLU A 94 -13.95 -6.40 -8.72
C GLU A 94 -15.02 -5.30 -8.84
N ILE A 95 -16.30 -5.68 -8.96
CA ILE A 95 -17.42 -4.72 -8.96
C ILE A 95 -17.45 -3.93 -7.65
N GLU A 96 -17.30 -4.62 -6.51
CA GLU A 96 -17.27 -3.97 -5.19
C GLU A 96 -16.14 -2.94 -5.08
N GLN A 97 -14.97 -3.16 -5.66
CA GLN A 97 -13.87 -2.17 -5.63
C GLN A 97 -14.17 -0.84 -6.33
N GLY A 98 -15.17 -0.82 -7.23
CA GLY A 98 -15.69 0.38 -7.87
C GLY A 98 -16.80 1.09 -7.08
N LEU A 99 -17.28 0.49 -5.99
CA LEU A 99 -18.34 1.03 -5.14
C LEU A 99 -17.77 1.64 -3.86
N PRO A 100 -18.53 2.56 -3.22
CA PRO A 100 -18.16 3.07 -1.92
C PRO A 100 -18.06 1.95 -0.88
N GLN A 101 -16.95 1.93 -0.16
CA GLN A 101 -16.62 0.95 0.87
C GLN A 101 -17.06 1.44 2.25
N LYS A 102 -17.38 0.48 3.12
CA LYS A 102 -17.68 0.78 4.52
C LYS A 102 -16.40 1.13 5.27
N ASN A 103 -16.48 2.20 6.07
CA ASN A 103 -15.40 2.59 6.97
C ASN A 103 -15.10 1.49 7.99
N SER A 104 -13.82 1.35 8.35
CA SER A 104 -13.44 0.58 9.53
C SER A 104 -13.92 1.29 10.79
N LEU A 105 -14.09 0.56 11.89
CA LEU A 105 -14.50 1.12 13.19
C LEU A 105 -13.62 2.32 13.59
N TYR A 106 -12.30 2.23 13.37
CA TYR A 106 -11.35 3.30 13.64
C TYR A 106 -11.68 4.60 12.87
N LEU A 107 -11.91 4.50 11.55
CA LEU A 107 -12.28 5.66 10.75
C LEU A 107 -13.65 6.20 11.13
N LYS A 108 -14.59 5.33 11.52
CA LYS A 108 -15.90 5.75 11.98
C LYS A 108 -15.83 6.56 13.28
N ILE A 109 -14.93 6.19 14.19
CA ILE A 109 -14.71 6.93 15.44
C ILE A 109 -14.12 8.32 15.14
N ILE A 110 -13.17 8.43 14.21
CA ILE A 110 -12.45 9.69 13.95
C ILE A 110 -13.21 10.63 13.01
N LEU A 111 -13.76 10.10 11.92
CA LEU A 111 -14.36 10.89 10.84
C LEU A 111 -15.90 10.84 10.84
N GLY A 112 -16.50 10.07 11.75
CA GLY A 112 -17.94 9.85 11.76
C GLY A 112 -18.41 8.93 10.63
N ASP A 113 -19.67 9.07 10.25
CA ASP A 113 -20.30 8.22 9.22
C ASP A 113 -20.06 8.72 7.78
N VAL A 114 -19.07 9.59 7.58
CA VAL A 114 -18.71 10.15 6.27
C VAL A 114 -17.95 9.11 5.44
N ASN A 115 -18.37 8.92 4.19
CA ASN A 115 -17.74 7.94 3.30
C ASN A 115 -16.40 8.47 2.73
N VAL A 116 -15.28 7.81 3.06
CA VAL A 116 -13.94 8.19 2.56
C VAL A 116 -13.53 7.45 1.29
N SER A 117 -14.50 6.88 0.57
CA SER A 117 -14.24 6.13 -0.64
C SER A 117 -13.92 7.05 -1.80
N ILE A 118 -12.71 6.91 -2.33
CA ILE A 118 -12.24 7.59 -3.52
C ILE A 118 -12.64 6.70 -4.69
N LEU A 119 -13.70 7.04 -5.43
CA LEU A 119 -14.22 6.17 -6.49
C LEU A 119 -13.32 6.19 -7.74
N ASN A 120 -12.78 7.36 -8.06
CA ASN A 120 -11.94 7.57 -9.22
C ASN A 120 -10.56 6.90 -9.05
N ARG A 121 -10.16 6.11 -10.06
CA ARG A 121 -8.90 5.37 -10.04
C ARG A 121 -7.68 6.29 -10.06
N SER A 122 -7.72 7.42 -10.77
CA SER A 122 -6.60 8.37 -10.81
C SER A 122 -6.41 9.04 -9.45
N ASP A 123 -7.51 9.38 -8.77
CA ASP A 123 -7.48 9.96 -7.42
C ASP A 123 -6.95 8.98 -6.37
N LYS A 124 -7.30 7.68 -6.47
CA LYS A 124 -6.71 6.63 -5.60
C LYS A 124 -5.18 6.59 -5.74
N VAL A 125 -4.67 6.72 -6.97
CA VAL A 125 -3.23 6.73 -7.24
C VAL A 125 -2.59 8.01 -6.73
N ARG A 126 -3.21 9.18 -6.99
CA ARG A 126 -2.73 10.48 -6.53
C ARG A 126 -2.65 10.54 -5.00
N TYR A 127 -3.69 10.11 -4.30
CA TYR A 127 -3.71 10.05 -2.84
C TYR A 127 -2.58 9.17 -2.28
N LYS A 128 -2.31 8.03 -2.95
CA LYS A 128 -1.21 7.15 -2.56
C LYS A 128 0.16 7.81 -2.80
N ASP A 129 0.34 8.50 -3.93
CA ASP A 129 1.57 9.24 -4.22
C ASP A 129 1.78 10.38 -3.20
N ASP A 130 0.73 11.11 -2.83
CA ASP A 130 0.76 12.17 -1.81
C ASP A 130 1.05 11.63 -0.41
N TYR A 131 0.56 10.44 -0.07
CA TYR A 131 0.92 9.74 1.16
C TYR A 131 2.41 9.37 1.19
N GLU A 132 2.97 8.86 0.10
CA GLU A 132 4.39 8.54 0.01
C GLU A 132 5.26 9.81 0.07
N LYS A 133 4.85 10.88 -0.62
CA LYS A 133 5.52 12.19 -0.57
C LYS A 133 5.49 12.78 0.83
N PHE A 134 4.34 12.69 1.52
CA PHE A 134 4.21 13.11 2.92
C PHE A 134 5.21 12.40 3.83
N LYS A 135 5.32 11.07 3.72
CA LYS A 135 6.33 10.32 4.51
C LYS A 135 7.74 10.83 4.26
N LEU A 136 8.10 11.09 2.99
CA LEU A 136 9.44 11.57 2.66
C LEU A 136 9.72 12.96 3.24
N ILE A 137 8.81 13.92 3.07
CA ILE A 137 8.97 15.28 3.59
C ILE A 137 9.18 15.24 5.10
N LEU A 138 8.32 14.51 5.81
CA LEU A 138 8.41 14.42 7.27
C LEU A 138 9.63 13.65 7.74
N ASN A 139 10.09 12.66 6.98
CA ASN A 139 11.34 11.98 7.27
C ASN A 139 12.56 12.91 7.16
N VAL A 140 12.60 13.79 6.16
CA VAL A 140 13.68 14.78 6.00
C VAL A 140 13.67 15.80 7.15
N ILE A 141 12.49 16.31 7.51
CA ILE A 141 12.33 17.21 8.66
C ILE A 141 12.76 16.49 9.95
N GLY A 142 12.32 15.25 10.15
CA GLY A 142 12.66 14.43 11.32
C GLY A 142 14.16 14.16 11.43
N LEU A 143 14.84 13.86 10.32
CA LEU A 143 16.29 13.67 10.27
C LEU A 143 17.02 14.95 10.70
N PHE A 144 16.62 16.10 10.15
CA PHE A 144 17.20 17.39 10.49
C PHE A 144 17.01 17.73 11.98
N LEU A 145 15.79 17.59 12.50
CA LEU A 145 15.49 17.86 13.91
C LEU A 145 16.21 16.89 14.85
N SER A 146 16.34 15.61 14.47
CA SER A 146 17.09 14.63 15.28
C SER A 146 18.57 14.99 15.37
N PHE A 147 19.18 15.39 14.24
CA PHE A 147 20.56 15.85 14.21
C PHE A 147 20.76 17.12 15.02
N LEU A 148 19.85 18.09 14.87
CA LEU A 148 19.90 19.34 15.63
C LEU A 148 19.80 19.09 17.14
N ASN A 149 18.95 18.15 17.58
CA ASN A 149 18.86 17.76 18.99
C ASN A 149 20.12 17.03 19.50
N ILE A 150 20.95 16.43 18.65
CA ILE A 150 22.24 15.86 19.09
C ILE A 150 23.23 16.99 19.41
N VAL A 151 23.27 18.02 18.55
CA VAL A 151 24.21 19.15 18.69
C VAL A 151 23.77 20.15 19.75
N VAL A 152 22.45 20.39 19.84
CA VAL A 152 21.84 21.39 20.73
C VAL A 152 21.02 20.70 21.80
N ASN A 153 21.37 20.94 23.07
CA ASN A 153 20.58 20.50 24.21
C ASN A 153 19.57 21.59 24.62
N TYR A 154 18.43 21.63 23.92
CA TYR A 154 17.35 22.58 24.20
C TYR A 154 16.01 21.87 24.32
N ARG A 155 15.40 21.92 25.50
CA ARG A 155 14.19 21.15 25.82
C ARG A 155 13.01 21.43 24.89
N ALA A 156 12.77 22.68 24.51
CA ALA A 156 11.64 22.99 23.63
C ALA A 156 11.82 22.37 22.23
N LEU A 157 13.07 22.27 21.74
CA LEU A 157 13.38 21.61 20.47
C LEU A 157 13.12 20.09 20.56
N GLU A 158 13.45 19.46 21.67
CA GLU A 158 13.16 18.04 21.91
C GLU A 158 11.67 17.77 21.93
N LEU A 159 10.92 18.59 22.69
CA LEU A 159 9.47 18.48 22.77
C LEU A 159 8.81 18.72 21.42
N ALA A 160 9.29 19.70 20.64
CA ALA A 160 8.83 19.94 19.28
C ALA A 160 9.06 18.72 18.38
N PHE A 161 10.23 18.08 18.48
CA PHE A 161 10.54 16.87 17.74
C PHE A 161 9.66 15.68 18.16
N ILE A 162 9.51 15.43 19.46
CA ILE A 162 8.68 14.32 19.96
C ILE A 162 7.20 14.57 19.63
N PHE A 163 6.72 15.80 19.74
CA PHE A 163 5.38 16.19 19.31
C PHE A 163 5.17 15.94 17.81
N LEU A 164 6.17 16.27 16.98
CA LEU A 164 6.15 15.95 15.56
C LEU A 164 6.02 14.45 15.31
N LEU A 165 6.69 13.59 16.10
CA LEU A 165 6.54 12.13 15.99
C LEU A 165 5.10 11.68 16.33
N VAL A 166 4.51 12.22 17.39
CA VAL A 166 3.11 11.93 17.76
C VAL A 166 2.18 12.30 16.59
N TRP A 167 2.28 13.55 16.13
CA TRP A 167 1.47 14.04 15.02
C TRP A 167 1.67 13.22 13.74
N TYR A 168 2.91 12.87 13.42
CA TYR A 168 3.27 12.08 12.25
C TYR A 168 2.62 10.70 12.29
N TYR A 169 2.80 9.95 13.38
CA TYR A 169 2.25 8.59 13.48
C TYR A 169 0.72 8.61 13.56
N CYS A 170 0.11 9.56 14.27
CA CYS A 170 -1.34 9.77 14.23
C CYS A 170 -1.84 9.97 12.79
N THR A 171 -1.19 10.88 12.04
CA THR A 171 -1.56 11.16 10.65
C THR A 171 -1.39 9.92 9.76
N LEU A 172 -0.33 9.13 9.95
CA LEU A 172 -0.15 7.87 9.22
C LEU A 172 -1.27 6.88 9.48
N THR A 173 -1.67 6.67 10.73
CA THR A 173 -2.76 5.71 11.04
C THR A 173 -4.07 6.07 10.33
N ILE A 174 -4.39 7.36 10.22
CA ILE A 174 -5.57 7.87 9.50
C ILE A 174 -5.40 7.63 8.00
N ARG A 175 -4.31 8.13 7.40
CA ARG A 175 -4.07 8.01 5.95
C ARG A 175 -3.99 6.56 5.48
N GLU A 176 -3.37 5.67 6.27
CA GLU A 176 -3.30 4.23 5.95
C GLU A 176 -4.64 3.52 6.10
N SER A 177 -5.47 3.96 7.03
CA SER A 177 -6.83 3.44 7.17
C SER A 177 -7.68 3.82 5.96
N ILE A 178 -7.57 5.07 5.47
CA ILE A 178 -8.20 5.53 4.23
C ILE A 178 -7.68 4.72 3.03
N LEU A 179 -6.36 4.55 2.90
CA LEU A 179 -5.76 3.71 1.85
C LEU A 179 -6.30 2.28 1.87
N LYS A 180 -6.49 1.69 3.07
CA LYS A 180 -6.98 0.31 3.19
C LYS A 180 -8.42 0.17 2.71
N VAL A 181 -9.28 1.08 3.14
CA VAL A 181 -10.70 1.10 2.71
C VAL A 181 -10.76 1.25 1.19
N ASN A 182 -9.83 2.01 0.59
CA ASN A 182 -9.71 2.19 -0.84
C ASN A 182 -8.92 1.09 -1.59
N GLY A 183 -8.76 -0.10 -1.00
CA GLY A 183 -8.20 -1.28 -1.66
C GLY A 183 -6.68 -1.45 -1.59
N SER A 184 -5.97 -0.59 -0.86
CA SER A 184 -4.52 -0.74 -0.68
C SER A 184 -4.18 -2.00 0.12
N ARG A 185 -3.27 -2.81 -0.43
CA ARG A 185 -2.79 -4.07 0.18
C ARG A 185 -1.69 -3.82 1.21
N ILE A 186 -2.03 -3.10 2.28
CA ILE A 186 -1.15 -2.89 3.44
C ILE A 186 -1.21 -4.14 4.33
N LYS A 187 -0.04 -4.65 4.77
CA LYS A 187 0.04 -5.79 5.70
C LYS A 187 -0.39 -5.37 7.10
N GLY A 188 -1.03 -6.29 7.83
CA GLY A 188 -1.60 -6.02 9.15
C GLY A 188 -0.57 -5.50 10.15
N TRP A 189 0.62 -6.10 10.21
CA TRP A 189 1.69 -5.68 11.13
C TRP A 189 2.06 -4.21 10.97
N TRP A 190 2.27 -3.71 9.75
CA TRP A 190 2.68 -2.31 9.53
C TRP A 190 1.66 -1.31 10.06
N ARG A 191 0.36 -1.62 9.95
CA ARG A 191 -0.68 -0.80 10.57
C ARG A 191 -0.56 -0.82 12.09
N VAL A 192 -0.49 -2.01 12.69
CA VAL A 192 -0.39 -2.19 14.14
C VAL A 192 0.86 -1.49 14.67
N HIS A 193 1.99 -1.61 13.96
CA HIS A 193 3.23 -0.92 14.23
C HIS A 193 3.03 0.60 14.35
N HIS A 194 2.36 1.24 13.39
CA HIS A 194 2.10 2.69 13.46
C HIS A 194 1.24 3.09 14.65
N PHE A 195 0.24 2.29 15.03
CA PHE A 195 -0.53 2.51 16.26
C PHE A 195 0.33 2.41 17.52
N ILE A 196 1.19 1.40 17.61
CA ILE A 196 2.14 1.24 18.72
C ILE A 196 3.14 2.41 18.75
N SER A 197 3.61 2.86 17.59
CA SER A 197 4.51 4.01 17.48
C SER A 197 3.84 5.31 17.93
N THR A 198 2.53 5.52 17.67
CA THR A 198 1.77 6.64 18.22
C THR A 198 1.77 6.61 19.75
N VAL A 199 1.48 5.45 20.36
CA VAL A 199 1.48 5.31 21.83
C VAL A 199 2.89 5.55 22.38
N CYS A 200 3.93 4.97 21.75
CA CYS A 200 5.32 5.18 22.14
C CYS A 200 5.72 6.66 22.09
N ALA A 201 5.39 7.37 21.01
CA ALA A 201 5.65 8.80 20.90
C ALA A 201 4.87 9.62 21.95
N GLY A 202 3.63 9.23 22.26
CA GLY A 202 2.83 9.87 23.31
C GLY A 202 3.42 9.68 24.71
N VAL A 203 3.89 8.47 25.03
CA VAL A 203 4.57 8.18 26.31
C VAL A 203 5.89 8.94 26.41
N LEU A 204 6.66 9.04 25.32
CA LEU A 204 7.86 9.88 25.24
C LEU A 204 7.55 11.37 25.48
N LEU A 205 6.43 11.87 24.93
CA LEU A 205 6.05 13.27 25.06
C LEU A 205 5.76 13.65 26.53
N VAL A 206 5.12 12.75 27.27
CA VAL A 206 4.77 12.95 28.69
C VAL A 206 5.86 12.47 29.65
N TRP A 207 7.01 12.01 29.16
CA TRP A 207 8.14 11.67 30.03
C TRP A 207 8.72 12.96 30.65
N PRO A 208 8.66 13.11 32.00
CA PRO A 208 9.20 14.28 32.68
C PRO A 208 10.70 14.44 32.46
N GLN A 209 11.18 15.67 32.61
CA GLN A 209 12.62 15.92 32.63
C GLN A 209 13.23 15.38 33.93
N GLY A 210 14.38 14.75 33.79
CA GLY A 210 15.15 14.17 34.89
C GLY A 210 16.40 13.48 34.38
N GLU A 211 17.23 13.00 35.30
CA GLU A 211 18.46 12.28 34.98
C GLU A 211 18.22 11.05 34.06
N PRO A 212 17.18 10.22 34.27
CA PRO A 212 16.90 9.11 33.36
C PRO A 212 16.68 9.54 31.90
N TRP A 213 15.98 10.66 31.67
CA TRP A 213 15.80 11.17 30.33
C TRP A 213 17.15 11.56 29.71
N GLN A 214 18.01 12.25 30.45
CA GLN A 214 19.31 12.69 29.93
C GLN A 214 20.23 11.51 29.57
N LEU A 215 20.16 10.42 30.34
CA LEU A 215 20.90 9.18 30.04
C LEU A 215 20.43 8.50 28.75
N PHE A 216 19.12 8.54 28.45
CA PHE A 216 18.56 7.89 27.27
C PHE A 216 18.49 8.78 26.01
N ARG A 217 18.37 10.10 26.21
CA ARG A 217 18.12 11.12 25.18
C ARG A 217 19.01 10.97 23.95
N THR A 218 20.32 10.96 24.14
CA THR A 218 21.28 10.93 23.02
C THR A 218 21.16 9.64 22.22
N GLN A 219 20.98 8.50 22.91
CA GLN A 219 20.73 7.20 22.27
C GLN A 219 19.43 7.25 21.43
N PHE A 220 18.36 7.85 21.97
CA PHE A 220 17.11 8.02 21.23
C PHE A 220 17.27 8.90 19.98
N MET A 221 18.03 9.99 20.06
CA MET A 221 18.29 10.85 18.89
C MET A 221 19.10 10.12 17.81
N TYR A 222 20.14 9.37 18.19
CA TYR A 222 20.87 8.51 17.24
C TYR A 222 19.99 7.45 16.59
N PHE A 223 19.08 6.85 17.36
CA PHE A 223 18.10 5.91 16.83
C PHE A 223 17.20 6.58 15.78
N ASN A 224 16.74 7.81 16.02
CA ASN A 224 15.90 8.54 15.07
C ASN A 224 16.67 8.95 13.80
N VAL A 225 17.92 9.39 13.92
CA VAL A 225 18.78 9.62 12.74
C VAL A 225 18.91 8.34 11.92
N TYR A 226 19.23 7.22 12.58
CA TYR A 226 19.39 5.94 11.93
C TYR A 226 18.10 5.49 11.23
N ILE A 227 16.96 5.50 11.92
CA ILE A 227 15.70 5.04 11.33
C ILE A 227 15.26 5.95 10.19
N SER A 228 15.58 7.25 10.22
CA SER A 228 15.28 8.16 9.11
C SER A 228 16.09 7.82 7.85
N LEU A 229 17.35 7.40 7.99
CA LEU A 229 18.13 6.90 6.86
C LEU A 229 17.54 5.60 6.30
N VAL A 230 17.13 4.68 7.16
CA VAL A 230 16.46 3.44 6.75
C VAL A 230 15.11 3.71 6.08
N GLN A 231 14.33 4.67 6.58
CA GLN A 231 13.06 5.09 5.98
C GLN A 231 13.25 5.70 4.59
N TYR A 232 14.33 6.46 4.38
CA TYR A 232 14.69 6.95 3.04
C TYR A 232 15.00 5.79 2.09
N MET A 233 15.76 4.78 2.55
CA MET A 233 16.02 3.56 1.78
C MET A 233 14.73 2.78 1.46
N GLN A 234 13.83 2.64 2.44
CA GLN A 234 12.52 2.02 2.27
C GLN A 234 11.67 2.77 1.25
N PHE A 235 11.68 4.11 1.28
CA PHE A 235 10.94 4.95 0.32
C PHE A 235 11.41 4.70 -1.11
N GLY A 236 12.71 4.72 -1.38
CA GLY A 236 13.19 4.47 -2.74
C GLY A 236 12.88 3.05 -3.22
N TYR A 237 12.93 2.04 -2.34
CA TYR A 237 12.44 0.69 -2.64
C TYR A 237 10.94 0.67 -2.97
N GLN A 238 10.11 1.34 -2.18
CA GLN A 238 8.66 1.41 -2.38
C GLN A 238 8.30 2.14 -3.67
N LYS A 239 8.98 3.25 -3.99
CA LYS A 239 8.84 4.00 -5.25
C LYS A 239 9.19 3.13 -6.46
N GLY A 240 10.29 2.38 -6.40
CA GLY A 240 10.69 1.44 -7.45
C GLY A 240 9.68 0.32 -7.68
N VAL A 241 9.04 -0.18 -6.61
CA VAL A 241 7.95 -1.18 -6.73
C VAL A 241 6.69 -0.55 -7.32
N LEU A 242 6.30 0.65 -6.87
CA LEU A 242 5.10 1.34 -7.33
C LEU A 242 5.19 1.72 -8.80
N TYR A 243 6.34 2.22 -9.25
CA TYR A 243 6.62 2.52 -10.65
C TYR A 243 6.42 1.28 -11.54
N ARG A 244 6.96 0.13 -11.12
CA ARG A 244 6.82 -1.13 -11.88
C ARG A 244 5.37 -1.63 -11.94
N LEU A 245 4.59 -1.41 -10.88
CA LEU A 245 3.15 -1.73 -10.91
C LEU A 245 2.36 -0.79 -11.83
N LYS A 246 2.73 0.49 -11.92
CA LYS A 246 2.16 1.45 -12.87
C LYS A 246 2.51 1.04 -14.32
N ALA A 247 3.77 0.74 -14.59
CA ALA A 247 4.25 0.27 -15.90
C ALA A 247 3.74 -1.13 -16.31
N LEU A 248 3.31 -1.97 -15.36
CA LEU A 248 2.62 -3.24 -15.67
C LEU A 248 1.11 -3.05 -15.92
N GLY A 249 0.54 -1.91 -15.50
CA GLY A 249 -0.86 -1.53 -15.69
C GLY A 249 -1.10 -0.70 -16.95
N GLU A 250 -0.11 0.09 -17.37
CA GLU A 250 -0.05 0.71 -18.70
C GLU A 250 0.90 -0.11 -19.55
N ARG A 251 0.40 -0.81 -20.58
CA ARG A 251 1.29 -1.39 -21.60
C ARG A 251 1.95 -0.23 -22.34
N HIS A 252 3.12 0.20 -21.90
CA HIS A 252 4.10 0.87 -22.72
C HIS A 252 5.50 0.42 -22.31
N ASP A 253 6.21 -0.16 -23.26
CA ASP A 253 7.63 -0.40 -23.17
C ASP A 253 8.33 0.93 -22.94
N MET A 254 8.88 1.11 -21.74
CA MET A 254 10.06 1.95 -21.53
C MET A 254 10.92 1.29 -20.46
N ASP A 255 11.67 0.27 -20.89
CA ASP A 255 12.86 -0.16 -20.18
C ASP A 255 13.86 1.00 -20.19
N ILE A 256 14.16 1.53 -18.99
CA ILE A 256 15.40 2.26 -18.78
C ILE A 256 16.36 1.26 -18.13
N THR A 257 17.40 0.90 -18.87
CA THR A 257 18.54 0.08 -18.46
C THR A 257 19.40 0.82 -17.45
N ILE A 258 18.86 1.12 -16.27
CA ILE A 258 19.73 1.34 -15.12
C ILE A 258 20.15 -0.06 -14.66
N GLU A 259 21.18 -0.62 -15.29
CA GLU A 259 21.96 -1.74 -14.75
C GLU A 259 23.01 -1.16 -13.80
N GLY A 260 23.19 -1.78 -12.62
CA GLY A 260 24.18 -1.36 -11.63
C GLY A 260 23.66 -1.26 -10.18
N PHE A 261 24.48 -0.67 -9.30
CA PHE A 261 24.23 -0.55 -7.85
C PHE A 261 22.92 0.15 -7.52
N HIS A 262 22.55 1.23 -8.22
CA HIS A 262 21.26 1.92 -8.03
C HIS A 262 20.07 1.02 -8.32
N SER A 263 20.14 0.20 -9.37
CA SER A 263 19.11 -0.80 -9.68
C SER A 263 18.99 -1.83 -8.58
N TRP A 264 20.11 -2.35 -8.08
CA TRP A 264 20.13 -3.34 -7.01
C TRP A 264 19.65 -2.76 -5.66
N MET A 265 20.09 -1.56 -5.30
CA MET A 265 19.72 -0.82 -4.09
C MET A 265 18.22 -0.51 -4.07
N TRP A 266 17.66 -0.01 -5.17
CA TRP A 266 16.27 0.46 -5.24
C TRP A 266 15.28 -0.60 -5.75
N ARG A 267 15.73 -1.70 -6.38
CA ARG A 267 14.89 -2.84 -6.81
C ARG A 267 15.06 -4.09 -5.94
N GLY A 268 16.12 -4.19 -5.15
CA GLY A 268 16.47 -5.37 -4.36
C GLY A 268 16.02 -5.27 -2.91
N LEU A 269 15.04 -6.09 -2.51
CA LEU A 269 14.72 -6.28 -1.08
C LEU A 269 15.97 -6.73 -0.29
N SER A 270 16.87 -7.49 -0.91
CA SER A 270 18.11 -7.99 -0.32
C SER A 270 19.05 -6.89 0.16
N PHE A 271 19.11 -5.74 -0.52
CA PHE A 271 19.94 -4.61 -0.08
C PHE A 271 19.40 -3.99 1.21
N LEU A 272 18.07 -3.89 1.32
CA LEU A 272 17.42 -3.22 2.44
C LEU A 272 17.44 -4.05 3.73
N ILE A 273 17.46 -5.38 3.62
CA ILE A 273 17.34 -6.31 4.76
C ILE A 273 18.41 -6.08 5.85
N PRO A 274 19.72 -5.98 5.55
CA PRO A 274 20.74 -5.73 6.57
C PRO A 274 20.47 -4.47 7.39
N PHE A 275 20.12 -3.36 6.74
CA PHE A 275 19.81 -2.10 7.41
C PHE A 275 18.54 -2.20 8.26
N LEU A 276 17.53 -2.95 7.81
CA LEU A 276 16.35 -3.21 8.64
C LEU A 276 16.71 -3.98 9.90
N PHE A 277 17.49 -5.05 9.79
CA PHE A 277 17.89 -5.85 10.95
C PHE A 277 18.74 -5.06 11.93
N ILE A 278 19.69 -4.25 11.46
CA ILE A 278 20.46 -3.35 12.34
C ILE A 278 19.50 -2.38 13.06
N GLY A 279 18.51 -1.81 12.36
CA GLY A 279 17.48 -0.98 12.97
C GLY A 279 16.66 -1.70 14.03
N TYR A 280 16.30 -2.97 13.80
CA TYR A 280 15.59 -3.79 14.77
C TYR A 280 16.47 -4.11 15.99
N MET A 281 17.75 -4.41 15.79
CA MET A 281 18.69 -4.57 16.90
C MET A 281 18.86 -3.28 17.70
N PHE A 282 18.83 -2.11 17.06
CA PHE A 282 18.82 -0.82 17.76
C PHE A 282 17.51 -0.63 18.54
N GLN A 283 16.35 -1.07 18.02
CA GLN A 283 15.10 -1.09 18.81
C GLN A 283 15.22 -1.98 20.06
N ALA A 284 15.83 -3.16 19.93
CA ALA A 284 16.10 -4.04 21.07
C ALA A 284 17.09 -3.39 22.06
N TYR A 285 18.11 -2.69 21.57
CA TYR A 285 19.04 -1.95 22.42
C TYR A 285 18.35 -0.82 23.19
N ASN A 286 17.42 -0.09 22.56
CA ASN A 286 16.58 0.88 23.27
C ASN A 286 15.72 0.22 24.35
N ALA A 287 15.08 -0.92 24.04
CA ALA A 287 14.30 -1.66 25.02
C ALA A 287 15.16 -2.09 26.21
N TRP A 288 16.37 -2.58 25.97
CA TRP A 288 17.32 -3.00 26.99
C TRP A 288 17.81 -1.84 27.86
N THR A 289 18.24 -0.73 27.25
CA THR A 289 18.67 0.47 27.99
C THR A 289 17.54 0.97 28.90
N LEU A 290 16.31 1.05 28.37
CA LEU A 290 15.14 1.47 29.15
C LEU A 290 14.78 0.47 30.26
N TYR A 291 14.93 -0.84 30.02
CA TYR A 291 14.73 -1.86 31.04
C TYR A 291 15.68 -1.66 32.22
N LYS A 292 16.97 -1.42 31.94
CA LYS A 292 17.97 -1.11 32.97
C LYS A 292 17.67 0.22 33.67
N LEU A 293 17.25 1.22 32.91
CA LEU A 293 16.92 2.53 33.45
C LEU A 293 15.66 2.51 34.33
N ALA A 294 14.80 1.50 34.20
CA ALA A 294 13.64 1.34 35.08
C ALA A 294 14.02 1.02 36.54
N GLU A 295 15.27 0.58 36.80
CA GLU A 295 15.80 0.36 38.14
C GLU A 295 16.39 1.66 38.76
N HIS A 296 16.44 2.77 38.01
CA HIS A 296 16.97 4.05 38.51
C HIS A 296 16.08 4.62 39.63
N PRO A 297 16.64 5.27 40.68
CA PRO A 297 15.85 5.85 41.77
C PRO A 297 14.74 6.81 41.30
N ASP A 298 15.04 7.63 40.30
CA ASP A 298 14.09 8.58 39.69
C ASP A 298 13.31 8.01 38.51
N ALA A 299 13.28 6.68 38.36
CA ALA A 299 12.54 6.05 37.26
C ALA A 299 11.03 6.29 37.41
N THR A 300 10.42 6.75 36.33
CA THR A 300 8.98 6.96 36.24
C THR A 300 8.32 5.88 35.39
N TRP A 301 7.00 5.73 35.47
CA TRP A 301 6.25 4.66 34.80
C TRP A 301 6.42 4.64 33.27
N GLN A 302 6.76 5.78 32.66
CA GLN A 302 7.01 5.93 31.23
C GLN A 302 8.16 5.02 30.78
N ILE A 303 9.19 4.86 31.60
CA ILE A 303 10.41 4.12 31.28
C ILE A 303 10.15 2.62 31.05
N PRO A 304 9.57 1.86 32.00
CA PRO A 304 9.25 0.45 31.78
C PRO A 304 8.20 0.26 30.68
N VAL A 305 7.24 1.18 30.52
CA VAL A 305 6.27 1.12 29.40
C VAL A 305 6.98 1.25 28.06
N LEU A 306 7.88 2.22 27.90
CA LEU A 306 8.65 2.40 26.67
C LEU A 306 9.56 1.20 26.39
N SER A 307 10.18 0.61 27.43
CA SER A 307 10.96 -0.62 27.28
C SER A 307 10.13 -1.74 26.64
N VAL A 308 8.93 -2.00 27.17
CA VAL A 308 8.01 -3.01 26.62
C VAL A 308 7.56 -2.67 25.21
N LEU A 309 7.21 -1.41 24.93
CA LEU A 309 6.78 -0.98 23.59
C LEU A 309 7.88 -1.15 22.55
N PHE A 310 9.12 -0.77 22.86
CA PHE A 310 10.27 -1.00 21.97
C PHE A 310 10.54 -2.49 21.76
N LEU A 311 10.37 -3.32 22.79
CA LEU A 311 10.51 -4.77 22.69
C LEU A 311 9.45 -5.39 21.77
N ILE A 312 8.18 -4.99 21.90
CA ILE A 312 7.09 -5.44 21.03
C ILE A 312 7.36 -5.03 19.57
N LEU A 313 7.80 -3.78 19.35
CA LEU A 313 8.17 -3.30 18.02
C LEU A 313 9.30 -4.13 17.43
N PHE A 314 10.36 -4.40 18.20
CA PHE A 314 11.47 -5.27 17.79
C PHE A 314 11.00 -6.67 17.38
N ILE A 315 10.26 -7.35 18.25
CA ILE A 315 9.80 -8.73 18.03
C ILE A 315 8.93 -8.81 16.78
N GLY A 316 7.96 -7.91 16.65
CA GLY A 316 7.04 -7.95 15.51
C GLY A 316 7.67 -7.51 14.20
N ASN A 317 8.59 -6.54 14.21
CA ASN A 317 9.37 -6.14 13.03
C ASN A 317 10.26 -7.27 12.54
N THR A 318 10.96 -7.92 13.47
CA THR A 318 11.84 -9.07 13.20
C THR A 318 11.04 -10.25 12.65
N THR A 319 9.99 -10.66 13.35
CA THR A 319 9.12 -11.78 12.95
C THR A 319 8.49 -11.53 11.58
N THR A 320 7.93 -10.34 11.36
CA THR A 320 7.31 -9.99 10.07
C THR A 320 8.34 -10.02 8.95
N THR A 321 9.53 -9.49 9.17
CA THR A 321 10.59 -9.51 8.14
C THR A 321 11.03 -10.94 7.85
N MET A 322 11.27 -11.77 8.88
CA MET A 322 11.63 -13.18 8.74
C MET A 322 10.57 -14.00 8.00
N LEU A 323 9.27 -13.70 8.13
CA LEU A 323 8.21 -14.39 7.39
C LEU A 323 8.10 -13.93 5.93
N VAL A 324 8.38 -12.65 5.67
CA VAL A 324 8.15 -12.03 4.35
C VAL A 324 9.31 -12.23 3.40
N VAL A 325 10.54 -12.29 3.93
CA VAL A 325 11.75 -12.45 3.11
C VAL A 325 11.75 -13.79 2.35
N PRO A 326 11.50 -14.96 2.96
CA PRO A 326 11.46 -16.24 2.25
C PRO A 326 10.35 -16.28 1.21
N GLN A 327 9.17 -15.72 1.52
CA GLN A 327 8.05 -15.66 0.59
C GLN A 327 8.42 -14.86 -0.67
N LYS A 328 8.94 -13.64 -0.49
CA LYS A 328 9.35 -12.79 -1.62
C LYS A 328 10.52 -13.37 -2.41
N LEU A 329 11.45 -14.05 -1.75
CA LEU A 329 12.57 -14.71 -2.42
C LEU A 329 12.06 -15.88 -3.29
N ARG A 330 11.16 -16.71 -2.74
CA ARG A 330 10.54 -17.82 -3.47
C ARG A 330 9.72 -17.33 -4.66
N ASP A 331 8.95 -16.26 -4.53
CA ASP A 331 8.16 -15.69 -5.62
C ASP A 331 9.05 -15.14 -6.75
N ARG A 332 10.17 -14.49 -6.41
CA ARG A 332 11.16 -14.05 -7.41
C ARG A 332 11.80 -15.23 -8.14
N ILE A 333 12.13 -16.29 -7.42
CA ILE A 333 12.69 -17.51 -8.01
C ILE A 333 11.68 -18.13 -8.98
N LYS A 334 10.40 -18.27 -8.57
CA LYS A 334 9.32 -18.76 -9.44
C LYS A 334 9.15 -17.92 -10.70
N GLU A 335 9.16 -16.60 -10.58
CA GLU A 335 9.04 -15.71 -11.74
C GLU A 335 10.24 -15.87 -12.70
N LYS A 336 11.46 -15.99 -12.17
CA LYS A 336 12.67 -16.25 -12.97
C LYS A 336 12.59 -17.59 -13.71
N TYR A 337 12.06 -18.63 -13.08
CA TYR A 337 11.81 -19.92 -13.74
C TYR A 337 10.73 -19.81 -14.81
N ARG A 338 9.63 -19.08 -14.56
CA ARG A 338 8.56 -18.83 -15.55
C ARG A 338 9.07 -18.09 -16.79
N LEU A 339 9.91 -17.08 -16.60
CA LEU A 339 10.52 -16.35 -17.71
C LEU A 339 11.51 -17.23 -18.50
N LYS A 340 12.32 -18.05 -17.80
CA LYS A 340 13.20 -19.03 -18.45
C LYS A 340 12.41 -20.07 -19.25
N SER A 341 11.29 -20.60 -18.72
CA SER A 341 10.47 -21.56 -19.44
C SER A 341 9.78 -20.95 -20.66
N LEU A 342 9.31 -19.70 -20.58
CA LEU A 342 8.79 -18.95 -21.71
C LEU A 342 9.86 -18.71 -22.79
N SER A 343 11.06 -18.29 -22.38
CA SER A 343 12.19 -18.10 -23.31
C SER A 343 12.59 -19.40 -24.00
N TRP A 344 12.62 -20.52 -23.26
CA TRP A 344 12.89 -21.84 -23.80
C TRP A 344 11.79 -22.29 -24.78
N ALA A 345 10.51 -22.11 -24.44
CA ALA A 345 9.39 -22.42 -25.33
C ALA A 345 9.41 -21.59 -26.62
N LEU A 346 9.77 -20.31 -26.54
CA LEU A 346 9.95 -19.45 -27.73
C LEU A 346 11.13 -19.91 -28.60
N LYS A 347 12.26 -20.27 -28.00
CA LYS A 347 13.41 -20.84 -28.72
C LYS A 347 13.06 -22.15 -29.42
N ALA A 348 12.37 -23.06 -28.74
CA ALA A 348 11.92 -24.34 -29.31
C ALA A 348 10.97 -24.10 -30.50
N ARG A 349 10.02 -23.17 -30.37
CA ARG A 349 9.11 -22.80 -31.47
C ARG A 349 9.84 -22.21 -32.68
N ASN A 350 10.87 -21.40 -32.46
CA ASN A 350 11.68 -20.83 -33.53
C ASN A 350 12.56 -21.88 -34.23
N GLN A 351 13.07 -22.87 -33.49
CA GLN A 351 13.79 -24.01 -34.07
C GLN A 351 12.88 -24.87 -34.97
N ILE A 352 11.69 -25.23 -34.50
CA ILE A 352 10.70 -25.98 -35.30
C ILE A 352 10.31 -25.21 -36.57
N LYS A 353 10.17 -23.88 -36.48
CA LYS A 353 9.86 -23.03 -37.63
C LYS A 353 11.00 -22.98 -38.65
N GLY A 354 12.26 -22.94 -38.17
CA GLY A 354 13.46 -22.97 -39.02
C GLY A 354 13.72 -24.34 -39.66
N GLU A 355 13.38 -25.43 -38.98
CA GLU A 355 13.45 -26.79 -39.55
C GLU A 355 12.39 -26.99 -40.64
N LYS A 356 11.16 -26.52 -40.42
CA LYS A 356 10.12 -26.53 -41.46
C LYS A 356 10.50 -25.73 -42.69
N SER A 357 11.04 -24.52 -42.52
CA SER A 357 11.46 -23.71 -43.67
C SER A 357 12.61 -24.36 -44.45
N LYS A 358 13.54 -25.05 -43.78
CA LYS A 358 14.60 -25.83 -44.44
C LYS A 358 14.06 -27.05 -45.19
N MET A 359 13.07 -27.74 -44.63
CA MET A 359 12.39 -28.86 -45.29
C MET A 359 11.67 -28.40 -46.57
N GLU A 360 11.02 -27.23 -46.54
CA GLU A 360 10.34 -26.64 -47.71
C GLU A 360 11.35 -26.20 -48.80
N THR A 361 12.51 -25.63 -48.43
CA THR A 361 13.55 -25.27 -49.43
C THR A 361 14.23 -26.49 -50.03
N THR A 362 14.41 -27.57 -49.25
CA THR A 362 15.03 -28.81 -49.74
C THR A 362 14.07 -29.62 -50.61
N GLY A 363 12.75 -29.56 -50.32
CA GLY A 363 11.71 -30.15 -51.16
C GLY A 363 11.59 -29.46 -52.52
N SER A 364 11.66 -28.12 -52.55
CA SER A 364 11.58 -27.34 -53.79
C SER A 364 12.78 -27.51 -54.71
N ASN A 365 13.99 -27.73 -54.18
CA ASN A 365 15.18 -27.97 -55.01
C ASN A 365 15.20 -29.37 -55.64
N ASN A 366 14.53 -30.36 -55.05
CA ASN A 366 14.44 -31.72 -55.61
C ASN A 366 13.36 -31.87 -56.70
N GLU A 367 12.44 -30.91 -56.83
CA GLU A 367 11.43 -30.89 -57.90
C GLU A 367 11.94 -30.25 -59.19
N CYS A 368 12.97 -29.40 -59.12
CA CYS A 368 13.53 -28.74 -60.31
C CYS A 368 14.49 -29.64 -61.13
N ASP A 369 14.96 -30.75 -60.57
CA ASP A 369 15.95 -31.66 -61.20
C ASP A 369 15.33 -32.91 -61.87
N LYS A 370 13.99 -33.01 -61.91
CA LYS A 370 13.26 -34.12 -62.57
C LYS A 370 12.66 -33.77 -63.94
N THR A 371 12.99 -32.61 -64.49
CA THR A 371 12.50 -32.16 -65.81
C THR A 371 13.64 -31.70 -66.72
N LYS A 372 14.62 -32.59 -66.95
CA LYS A 372 15.50 -32.54 -68.12
C LYS A 372 15.75 -33.92 -68.69
#